data_AF-A0A7V1KYM0-F1
#
_entry.id   AF-A0A7V1KYM0-F1
#
_cell.length_a   1.000
_cell.length_b   1.000
_cell.length_c   1.000
_cell.angle_alpha   90.00
_cell.angle_beta   90.00
_cell.angle_gamma   90.00
#
_symmetry.space_group_name_H-M   'P 1'
#
loop_
_entity.id
_entity.type
_entity.pdbx_description
1 polymer ?
#
loop_
_entity_poly.entity_id
_entity_poly.type
_entity_poly.pdbx_seq_one_letter_code
_entity_poly.pdbx_strand_id
1 'polypeptide(L)'
;KKVVDMAFAGGLAREDHIFKALALGAPFTKLVCMGRALMIPGYLGSNVEGVIYPERKAKVNGMWDKLPPAVSEFGTTPEEIFACYYDVEKKVGKSEMKNIPLGAIALYTLADKLKVGLQQLMAGVRKFSLSGISRDDIYAANRETQRETGLAFITEKSDKLAKKILRG
;
A
#
# COMPACT_ATOMS: atom_id res chain seq x y z
N LYS A 1 -25.73 15.56 14.89
CA LYS A 1 -25.20 14.30 15.46
C LYS A 1 -23.69 14.27 15.20
N LYS A 2 -22.86 13.95 16.20
CA LYS A 2 -21.42 13.72 16.01
C LYS A 2 -21.25 12.35 15.36
N VAL A 3 -20.92 12.31 14.08
CA VAL A 3 -20.65 11.06 13.36
C VAL A 3 -19.26 10.58 13.74
N VAL A 4 -19.12 9.29 14.04
CA VAL A 4 -17.85 8.70 14.46
C VAL A 4 -16.92 8.49 13.27
N ASP A 5 -15.61 8.57 13.54
CA ASP A 5 -14.60 8.17 12.57
C ASP A 5 -14.62 6.65 12.37
N MET A 6 -14.42 6.21 11.14
CA MET A 6 -14.43 4.80 10.76
C MET A 6 -13.06 4.33 10.26
N ALA A 7 -12.78 3.04 10.48
CA ALA A 7 -11.65 2.34 9.88
C ALA A 7 -12.20 1.16 9.04
N PHE A 8 -11.98 1.19 7.73
CA PHE A 8 -12.42 0.09 6.86
C PHE A 8 -11.37 -1.03 6.84
N ALA A 9 -11.83 -2.28 6.85
CA ALA A 9 -10.98 -3.47 6.99
C ALA A 9 -11.46 -4.60 6.07
N GLY A 10 -10.54 -5.49 5.69
CA GLY A 10 -10.83 -6.73 4.96
C GLY A 10 -10.57 -6.65 3.45
N GLY A 11 -9.71 -7.53 2.94
CA GLY A 11 -9.40 -7.62 1.49
C GLY A 11 -8.56 -6.46 0.91
N LEU A 12 -8.09 -5.53 1.74
CA LEU A 12 -7.33 -4.35 1.31
C LEU A 12 -5.83 -4.67 1.31
N ALA A 13 -5.18 -4.56 0.15
CA ALA A 13 -3.80 -5.01 -0.04
C ALA A 13 -2.91 -4.04 -0.83
N ARG A 14 -3.50 -3.08 -1.55
CA ARG A 14 -2.81 -2.18 -2.47
C ARG A 14 -3.23 -0.73 -2.24
N GLU A 15 -2.40 0.19 -2.70
CA GLU A 15 -2.62 1.64 -2.70
C GLU A 15 -3.98 2.04 -3.28
N ASP A 16 -4.44 1.38 -4.34
CA ASP A 16 -5.74 1.69 -4.94
C ASP A 16 -6.89 1.22 -4.06
N HIS A 17 -6.72 0.12 -3.31
CA HIS A 17 -7.68 -0.31 -2.31
C HIS A 17 -7.77 0.70 -1.16
N ILE A 18 -6.61 1.22 -0.70
CA ILE A 18 -6.56 2.26 0.35
C ILE A 18 -7.31 3.51 -0.13
N PHE A 19 -6.97 4.02 -1.31
CA PHE A 19 -7.61 5.20 -1.88
C PHE A 19 -9.13 5.03 -2.04
N LYS A 20 -9.57 3.90 -2.63
CA LYS A 20 -10.99 3.59 -2.82
C LYS A 20 -11.73 3.46 -1.49
N ALA A 21 -11.14 2.85 -0.47
CA ALA A 21 -11.76 2.70 0.84
C ALA A 21 -11.94 4.05 1.54
N LEU A 22 -10.92 4.91 1.50
CA LEU A 22 -10.99 6.28 2.03
C LEU A 22 -12.05 7.11 1.29
N ALA A 23 -12.05 7.06 -0.05
CA ALA A 23 -13.04 7.78 -0.87
C ALA A 23 -14.46 7.28 -0.64
N LEU A 24 -14.68 5.96 -0.63
CA LEU A 24 -15.99 5.37 -0.40
C LEU A 24 -16.56 5.79 0.96
N GLY A 25 -15.75 5.77 2.02
CA GLY A 25 -16.21 6.16 3.34
C GLY A 25 -16.13 7.66 3.66
N ALA A 26 -15.68 8.50 2.72
CA ALA A 26 -15.49 9.92 2.97
C ALA A 26 -16.82 10.63 3.31
N PRO A 27 -16.82 11.60 4.26
CA PRO A 27 -15.65 12.09 4.99
C PRO A 27 -15.36 11.32 6.30
N PHE A 28 -16.05 10.22 6.58
CA PHE A 28 -16.04 9.55 7.89
C PHE A 28 -14.95 8.49 8.05
N THR A 29 -14.54 7.84 6.96
CA THR A 29 -13.43 6.86 7.03
C THR A 29 -12.09 7.58 7.08
N LYS A 30 -11.35 7.35 8.18
CA LYS A 30 -10.04 7.98 8.43
C LYS A 30 -8.87 7.03 8.26
N LEU A 31 -9.13 5.73 8.36
CA LEU A 31 -8.10 4.70 8.37
C LEU A 31 -8.51 3.49 7.52
N VAL A 32 -7.49 2.78 7.06
CA VAL A 32 -7.62 1.51 6.35
C VAL A 32 -6.81 0.47 7.13
N CYS A 33 -7.51 -0.53 7.66
CA CYS A 33 -6.89 -1.64 8.38
C CYS A 33 -6.46 -2.72 7.39
N MET A 34 -5.14 -2.97 7.35
CA MET A 34 -4.53 -3.98 6.50
C MET A 34 -3.94 -5.08 7.37
N GLY A 35 -4.39 -6.32 7.18
CA GLY A 35 -3.90 -7.48 7.91
C GLY A 35 -2.83 -8.24 7.10
N ARG A 36 -3.24 -9.35 6.48
CA ARG A 36 -2.36 -10.27 5.75
C ARG A 36 -1.43 -9.60 4.73
N ALA A 37 -1.89 -8.54 4.07
CA ALA A 37 -1.09 -7.79 3.10
C ALA A 37 0.22 -7.26 3.70
N LEU A 38 0.21 -6.82 4.96
CA LEU A 38 1.41 -6.34 5.66
C LEU A 38 2.27 -7.50 6.20
N MET A 39 1.68 -8.68 6.46
CA MET A 39 2.42 -9.84 6.96
C MET A 39 3.25 -10.54 5.88
N ILE A 40 2.78 -10.53 4.63
CA ILE A 40 3.44 -11.18 3.49
C ILE A 40 4.90 -10.72 3.30
N PRO A 41 5.23 -9.41 3.23
CA PRO A 41 6.62 -8.99 3.11
C PRO A 41 7.45 -9.33 4.35
N GLY A 42 6.87 -9.29 5.56
CA GLY A 42 7.55 -9.72 6.77
C GLY A 42 7.97 -11.19 6.69
N TYR A 43 7.06 -12.06 6.24
CA TYR A 43 7.35 -13.47 6.00
C TYR A 43 8.38 -13.68 4.87
N LEU A 44 8.30 -12.91 3.78
CA LEU A 44 9.30 -12.94 2.71
C LEU A 44 10.68 -12.58 3.26
N GLY A 45 10.78 -11.50 4.06
CA GLY A 45 12.03 -11.08 4.67
C GLY A 45 12.59 -12.12 5.65
N SER A 46 11.76 -12.79 6.45
CA SER A 46 12.19 -13.94 7.27
C SER A 46 12.82 -15.07 6.44
N ASN A 47 12.25 -15.37 5.27
CA ASN A 47 12.79 -16.40 4.39
C ASN A 47 14.12 -15.98 3.76
N VAL A 48 14.22 -14.74 3.29
CA VAL A 48 15.48 -14.17 2.77
C VAL A 48 16.54 -14.15 3.87
N GLU A 49 16.20 -13.75 5.08
CA GLU A 49 17.10 -13.72 6.24
C GLU A 49 17.62 -15.13 6.57
N GLY A 50 16.75 -16.13 6.55
CA GLY A 50 17.16 -17.52 6.81
C GLY A 50 18.08 -18.12 5.74
N VAL A 51 18.10 -17.58 4.52
CA VAL A 51 19.03 -18.01 3.47
C VAL A 51 20.36 -17.26 3.57
N ILE A 52 20.32 -15.95 3.76
CA ILE A 52 21.53 -15.08 3.83
C ILE A 52 22.28 -15.30 5.15
N TYR A 53 21.56 -15.54 6.24
CA TYR A 53 22.08 -15.78 7.58
C TYR A 53 21.55 -17.11 8.12
N PRO A 54 22.11 -18.26 7.68
CA PRO A 54 21.62 -19.58 8.07
C PRO A 54 21.52 -19.80 9.59
N GLU A 55 22.39 -19.14 10.37
CA GLU A 55 22.37 -19.18 11.83
C GLU A 55 21.13 -18.52 12.45
N ARG A 56 20.46 -17.61 11.71
CA ARG A 56 19.24 -16.92 12.15
C ARG A 56 17.97 -17.61 11.68
N LYS A 57 18.05 -18.57 10.75
CA LYS A 57 16.90 -19.22 10.10
C LYS A 57 15.85 -19.72 11.08
N ALA A 58 16.27 -20.46 12.12
CA ALA A 58 15.35 -20.98 13.14
C ALA A 58 14.69 -19.85 13.96
N LYS A 59 15.43 -18.79 14.29
CA LYS A 59 14.94 -17.65 15.08
C LYS A 59 13.85 -16.87 14.34
N VAL A 60 13.97 -16.74 13.02
CA VAL A 60 13.02 -15.98 12.18
C VAL A 60 11.95 -16.83 11.52
N ASN A 61 11.92 -18.14 11.80
CA ASN A 61 11.07 -19.13 11.14
C ASN A 61 11.23 -19.12 9.61
N GLY A 62 12.47 -18.99 9.13
CA GLY A 62 12.79 -19.04 7.71
C GLY A 62 12.65 -20.46 7.16
N MET A 63 11.94 -20.61 6.05
CA MET A 63 11.60 -21.91 5.44
C MET A 63 12.39 -22.20 4.17
N TRP A 64 13.13 -21.22 3.63
CA TRP A 64 13.88 -21.38 2.39
C TRP A 64 15.30 -21.88 2.63
N ASP A 65 15.77 -22.77 1.75
CA ASP A 65 17.16 -23.24 1.73
C ASP A 65 18.02 -22.44 0.75
N LYS A 66 17.39 -21.81 -0.25
CA LYS A 66 18.04 -20.94 -1.25
C LYS A 66 17.10 -19.83 -1.69
N LEU A 67 17.67 -18.73 -2.21
CA LEU A 67 16.89 -17.66 -2.80
C LEU A 67 16.22 -18.16 -4.09
N PRO A 68 14.90 -17.95 -4.28
CA PRO A 68 14.24 -18.19 -5.55
C PRO A 68 14.81 -17.29 -6.66
N PRO A 69 14.76 -17.72 -7.94
CA PRO A 69 15.24 -16.91 -9.06
C PRO A 69 14.67 -15.48 -9.08
N ALA A 70 13.38 -15.33 -8.76
CA ALA A 70 12.68 -14.05 -8.70
C ALA A 70 13.16 -13.11 -7.57
N VAL A 71 14.03 -13.59 -6.66
CA VAL A 71 14.67 -12.77 -5.64
C VAL A 71 16.15 -12.60 -5.96
N SER A 72 16.83 -13.69 -6.33
CA SER A 72 18.26 -13.67 -6.65
C SER A 72 18.60 -12.84 -7.89
N GLU A 73 17.64 -12.59 -8.78
CA GLU A 73 17.83 -11.67 -9.91
C GLU A 73 18.16 -10.23 -9.47
N PHE A 74 17.74 -9.83 -8.26
CA PHE A 74 18.04 -8.52 -7.69
C PHE A 74 19.37 -8.47 -6.94
N GLY A 75 19.90 -9.62 -6.52
CA GLY A 75 21.18 -9.72 -5.81
C GLY A 75 21.20 -10.84 -4.77
N THR A 76 22.25 -10.86 -3.95
CA THR A 76 22.47 -11.91 -2.93
C THR A 76 22.67 -11.35 -1.53
N THR A 77 22.80 -10.04 -1.41
CA THR A 77 22.93 -9.32 -0.14
C THR A 77 21.64 -8.58 0.22
N PRO A 78 21.39 -8.28 1.50
CA PRO A 78 20.21 -7.49 1.90
C PRO A 78 20.14 -6.11 1.23
N GLU A 79 21.29 -5.45 1.05
CA GLU A 79 21.42 -4.14 0.43
C GLU A 79 20.99 -4.13 -1.04
N GLU A 80 21.26 -5.22 -1.76
CA GLU A 80 20.87 -5.39 -3.16
C GLU A 80 19.38 -5.78 -3.28
N ILE A 81 18.89 -6.65 -2.39
CA ILE A 81 17.53 -7.21 -2.48
C ILE A 81 16.47 -6.20 -2.02
N PHE A 82 16.74 -5.42 -0.97
CA PHE A 82 15.74 -4.51 -0.38
C PHE A 82 15.96 -3.07 -0.81
N ALA A 83 15.05 -2.57 -1.67
CA ALA A 83 15.10 -1.20 -2.19
C ALA A 83 15.20 -0.10 -1.11
N CYS A 84 14.63 -0.33 0.09
CA CYS A 84 14.66 0.65 1.19
C CYS A 84 15.69 0.31 2.28
N TYR A 85 16.68 -0.56 2.01
CA TYR A 85 17.69 -0.92 3.01
C TYR A 85 18.35 0.32 3.61
N TYR A 86 18.87 1.20 2.74
CA TYR A 86 19.57 2.42 3.17
C TYR A 86 18.62 3.46 3.77
N ASP A 87 17.33 3.46 3.42
CA ASP A 87 16.35 4.32 4.09
C ASP A 87 16.12 3.90 5.54
N VAL A 88 16.11 2.59 5.79
CA VAL A 88 16.04 2.04 7.15
C VAL A 88 17.34 2.33 7.89
N GLU A 89 18.51 2.10 7.27
CA GLU A 89 19.82 2.42 7.85
C GLU A 89 19.90 3.89 8.27
N LYS A 90 19.45 4.81 7.41
CA LYS A 90 19.41 6.24 7.71
C LYS A 90 18.54 6.56 8.92
N LYS A 91 17.51 5.77 9.21
CA LYS A 91 16.59 5.96 10.33
C LYS A 91 17.11 5.39 11.64
N VAL A 92 17.68 4.19 11.62
CA VAL A 92 18.09 3.48 12.84
C VAL A 92 19.60 3.60 13.13
N GLY A 93 20.38 4.01 12.13
CA GLY A 93 21.83 4.07 12.18
C GLY A 93 22.49 2.76 11.73
N LYS A 94 23.65 2.89 11.09
CA LYS A 94 24.44 1.75 10.58
C LYS A 94 24.78 0.69 11.62
N SER A 95 25.08 1.11 12.86
CA SER A 95 25.39 0.19 13.96
C SER A 95 24.20 -0.68 14.37
N GLU A 96 22.98 -0.19 14.14
CA GLU A 96 21.74 -0.86 14.54
C GLU A 96 21.24 -1.85 13.49
N MET A 97 21.63 -1.68 12.21
CA MET A 97 21.19 -2.55 11.11
C MET A 97 21.42 -4.04 11.37
N LYS A 98 22.50 -4.41 12.07
CA LYS A 98 22.79 -5.81 12.45
C LYS A 98 21.70 -6.47 13.30
N ASN A 99 20.92 -5.67 14.03
CA ASN A 99 19.83 -6.10 14.91
C ASN A 99 18.45 -6.04 14.23
N ILE A 100 18.35 -5.37 13.08
CA ILE A 100 17.09 -5.24 12.34
C ILE A 100 16.83 -6.52 11.54
N PRO A 101 15.70 -7.22 11.76
CA PRO A 101 15.35 -8.38 10.95
C PRO A 101 14.99 -7.94 9.53
N LEU A 102 15.33 -8.73 8.51
CA LEU A 102 15.05 -8.38 7.12
C LEU A 102 13.54 -8.32 6.84
N GLY A 103 12.72 -9.02 7.63
CA GLY A 103 11.26 -8.88 7.63
C GLY A 103 10.78 -7.45 7.94
N ALA A 104 11.48 -6.72 8.81
CA ALA A 104 11.16 -5.32 9.09
C ALA A 104 11.51 -4.41 7.92
N ILE A 105 12.64 -4.65 7.26
CA ILE A 105 13.06 -3.92 6.06
C ILE A 105 12.04 -4.16 4.93
N ALA A 106 11.65 -5.42 4.72
CA ALA A 106 10.64 -5.79 3.72
C ALA A 106 9.28 -5.09 3.96
N LEU A 107 8.83 -5.04 5.22
CA LEU A 107 7.60 -4.33 5.59
C LEU A 107 7.74 -2.82 5.34
N TYR A 108 8.89 -2.23 5.68
CA TYR A 108 9.18 -0.83 5.42
C TYR A 108 9.13 -0.52 3.92
N THR A 109 9.73 -1.38 3.08
CA THR A 109 9.67 -1.25 1.62
C THR A 109 8.23 -1.32 1.09
N LEU A 110 7.39 -2.23 1.61
CA LEU A 110 5.97 -2.25 1.25
C LEU A 110 5.27 -0.94 1.67
N ALA A 111 5.54 -0.45 2.87
CA ALA A 111 4.92 0.78 3.37
C ALA A 111 5.29 2.00 2.50
N ASP A 112 6.54 2.12 2.07
CA ASP A 112 6.93 3.19 1.15
C ASP A 112 6.26 3.04 -0.22
N LYS A 113 6.19 1.81 -0.77
CA LYS A 113 5.47 1.53 -2.02
C LYS A 113 3.99 1.93 -1.93
N LEU A 114 3.31 1.57 -0.84
CA LEU A 114 1.90 1.92 -0.61
C LEU A 114 1.71 3.43 -0.49
N LYS A 115 2.62 4.11 0.23
CA LYS A 115 2.62 5.57 0.37
C LYS A 115 2.76 6.26 -0.99
N VAL A 116 3.77 5.89 -1.78
CA VAL A 116 4.02 6.51 -3.09
C VAL A 116 2.85 6.25 -4.04
N GLY A 117 2.35 5.03 -4.09
CA GLY A 117 1.20 4.69 -4.93
C GLY A 117 -0.07 5.44 -4.53
N LEU A 118 -0.32 5.62 -3.24
CA LEU A 118 -1.45 6.43 -2.75
C LEU A 118 -1.28 7.90 -3.15
N GLN A 119 -0.07 8.45 -3.01
CA GLN A 119 0.24 9.82 -3.43
C GLN A 119 0.03 10.01 -4.94
N GLN A 120 0.39 9.02 -5.77
CA GLN A 120 0.15 9.06 -7.22
C GLN A 120 -1.33 9.13 -7.56
N LEU A 121 -2.17 8.30 -6.92
CA LEU A 121 -3.63 8.34 -7.11
C LEU A 121 -4.23 9.68 -6.65
N MET A 122 -3.81 10.16 -5.49
CA MET A 122 -4.23 11.46 -4.95
C MET A 122 -3.82 12.62 -5.86
N ALA A 123 -2.62 12.60 -6.44
CA ALA A 123 -2.19 13.58 -7.42
C ALA A 123 -3.06 13.53 -8.69
N GLY A 124 -3.44 12.33 -9.14
CA GLY A 124 -4.35 12.12 -10.28
C GLY A 124 -5.72 12.78 -10.11
N VAL A 125 -6.25 12.81 -8.89
CA VAL A 125 -7.51 13.50 -8.55
C VAL A 125 -7.30 14.91 -7.96
N ARG A 126 -6.07 15.42 -8.02
CA ARG A 126 -5.68 16.76 -7.53
C ARG A 126 -6.00 16.99 -6.05
N LYS A 127 -5.79 15.97 -5.21
CA LYS A 127 -5.92 16.04 -3.75
C LYS A 127 -4.54 15.99 -3.11
N PHE A 128 -4.18 17.02 -2.35
CA PHE A 128 -2.87 17.13 -1.70
C PHE A 128 -2.92 16.83 -0.20
N SER A 129 -4.09 16.47 0.32
CA SER A 129 -4.28 16.03 1.71
C SER A 129 -5.27 14.88 1.76
N LEU A 130 -5.11 13.99 2.74
CA LEU A 130 -6.02 12.85 2.95
C LEU A 130 -7.46 13.32 3.22
N SER A 131 -7.63 14.43 3.95
CA SER A 131 -8.94 15.04 4.20
C SER A 131 -9.60 15.62 2.95
N GLY A 132 -8.82 15.84 1.88
CA GLY A 132 -9.34 16.30 0.60
C GLY A 132 -10.00 15.19 -0.22
N ILE A 133 -9.71 13.92 0.08
CA ILE A 133 -10.33 12.77 -0.59
C ILE A 133 -11.83 12.80 -0.32
N SER A 134 -12.63 12.70 -1.38
CA SER A 134 -14.08 12.65 -1.30
C SER A 134 -14.64 11.44 -2.04
N ARG A 135 -15.91 11.12 -1.77
CA ARG A 135 -16.64 10.07 -2.47
C ARG A 135 -16.75 10.33 -3.98
N ASP A 136 -16.61 11.58 -4.39
CA ASP A 136 -16.58 11.99 -5.79
C ASP A 136 -15.27 11.64 -6.52
N ASP A 137 -14.22 11.24 -5.81
CA ASP A 137 -12.95 10.87 -6.44
C ASP A 137 -12.95 9.44 -7.00
N ILE A 138 -14.04 8.69 -6.78
CA ILE A 138 -14.27 7.36 -7.35
C ILE A 138 -15.60 7.30 -8.10
N TYR A 139 -15.72 6.33 -8.99
CA TYR A 139 -16.90 6.10 -9.84
C TYR A 139 -17.10 4.60 -10.07
N ALA A 140 -18.34 4.22 -10.38
CA ALA A 140 -18.69 2.84 -10.65
C ALA A 140 -18.24 2.44 -12.07
N ALA A 141 -17.50 1.32 -12.15
CA ALA A 141 -17.05 0.76 -13.43
C ALA A 141 -18.11 -0.13 -14.11
N ASN A 142 -19.18 -0.51 -13.38
CA ASN A 142 -20.30 -1.27 -13.90
C ASN A 142 -21.63 -0.78 -13.27
N ARG A 143 -22.76 -1.16 -13.86
CA ARG A 143 -24.10 -0.73 -13.41
C ARG A 143 -24.52 -1.34 -12.08
N GLU A 144 -24.03 -2.54 -11.77
CA GLU A 144 -24.31 -3.22 -10.50
C GLU A 144 -23.69 -2.44 -9.32
N THR A 145 -22.38 -2.13 -9.39
CA THR A 145 -21.71 -1.28 -8.42
C THR A 145 -22.39 0.07 -8.29
N GLN A 146 -22.79 0.71 -9.41
CA GLN A 146 -23.54 1.97 -9.35
C GLN A 146 -24.84 1.82 -8.53
N ARG A 147 -25.60 0.74 -8.75
CA ARG A 147 -26.85 0.48 -8.02
C ARG A 147 -26.60 0.27 -6.53
N GLU A 148 -25.60 -0.52 -6.17
CA GLU A 148 -25.31 -0.86 -4.76
C GLU A 148 -24.65 0.28 -3.99
N THR A 149 -23.83 1.10 -4.65
CA THR A 149 -23.07 2.16 -3.98
C THR A 149 -23.65 3.55 -4.22
N GLY A 150 -24.52 3.76 -5.21
CA GLY A 150 -24.95 5.10 -5.63
C GLY A 150 -23.82 5.97 -6.19
N LEU A 151 -22.69 5.37 -6.60
CA LEU A 151 -21.61 6.12 -7.26
C LEU A 151 -22.04 6.40 -8.71
N ALA A 152 -21.63 7.55 -9.25
CA ALA A 152 -21.84 7.85 -10.67
C ALA A 152 -21.15 6.78 -11.53
N PHE A 153 -21.79 6.37 -12.62
CA PHE A 153 -21.16 5.48 -13.59
C PHE A 153 -20.01 6.20 -14.33
N ILE A 154 -18.99 5.47 -14.75
CA ILE A 154 -17.77 6.04 -15.31
C ILE A 154 -18.02 7.00 -16.49
N THR A 155 -19.03 6.75 -17.32
CA THR A 155 -19.38 7.62 -18.45
C THR A 155 -20.24 8.83 -18.07
N GLU A 156 -20.81 8.84 -16.87
CA GLU A 156 -21.65 9.92 -16.35
C GLU A 156 -20.81 10.91 -15.53
N LYS A 157 -19.69 10.45 -14.99
CA LYS A 157 -18.80 11.28 -14.19
C LYS A 157 -18.27 12.45 -15.04
N SER A 158 -18.51 13.66 -14.56
CA SER A 158 -18.08 14.91 -15.21
C SER A 158 -18.68 15.19 -16.60
N ASP A 159 -19.63 14.40 -17.11
CA ASP A 159 -20.25 14.60 -18.43
C ASP A 159 -20.91 15.98 -18.55
N LYS A 160 -21.65 16.40 -17.51
CA LYS A 160 -22.27 17.75 -17.47
C LYS A 160 -21.23 18.87 -17.54
N LEU A 161 -20.11 18.71 -16.81
CA LEU A 161 -19.03 19.70 -16.80
C LEU A 161 -18.33 19.75 -18.15
N ALA A 162 -18.03 18.59 -18.74
CA ALA A 162 -17.43 18.48 -20.07
C ALA A 162 -18.33 19.15 -21.13
N LYS A 163 -19.62 18.86 -21.14
CA LYS A 163 -20.59 19.48 -22.05
C LYS A 163 -20.71 20.99 -21.86
N LYS A 164 -20.58 21.50 -20.63
CA LYS A 164 -20.54 22.94 -20.37
C LYS A 164 -19.30 23.56 -21.01
N ILE A 165 -18.11 23.01 -20.74
CA ILE A 165 -16.85 23.50 -21.32
C ILE A 165 -16.89 23.51 -22.86
N LEU A 166 -17.47 22.46 -23.47
CA LEU A 166 -17.58 22.36 -24.93
C LEU A 166 -18.56 23.37 -25.55
N ARG A 167 -19.49 23.93 -24.78
CA ARG A 167 -20.50 24.89 -25.26
C ARG A 167 -20.11 26.35 -25.04
N GLY A 168 -19.01 26.62 -24.35
CA GLY A 168 -18.62 27.96 -23.88
C GLY A 168 -19.33 28.38 -22.60
#